data_AF-A0A9X3K6N4-F1
#
_entry.id   AF-A0A9X3K6N4-F1
#
_cell.length_a   1.000
_cell.length_b   1.000
_cell.length_c   1.000
_cell.angle_alpha   90.00
_cell.angle_beta   90.00
_cell.angle_gamma   90.00
#
_symmetry.space_group_name_H-M   'P 1'
#
loop_
_entity.id
_entity.type
_entity.pdbx_description
1 polymer ?
#
loop_
_entity_poly.entity_id
_entity_poly.type
_entity_poly.pdbx_seq_one_letter_code
_entity_poly.pdbx_strand_id
1 'polypeptide(L)'
;MIGLKNATPEEFEELYVKYGIGGSIDLSVPTFYFSLVMEENIIGYVKLTFRDEDYYLEEIKYDEGMERFNRFFIKCIAYKVYMKGKKKFYSKLFFEGISGVIKIEDDLYIYDVEEILEQGKCCSGCNK
;
A
#
# COMPACT_ATOMS: atom_id res chain seq x y z
N MET A 1 -11.06 -14.17 0.91
CA MET A 1 -9.62 -13.89 1.19
C MET A 1 -9.33 -12.44 0.82
N ILE A 2 -8.75 -11.64 1.73
CA ILE A 2 -8.36 -10.25 1.43
C ILE A 2 -6.88 -10.18 1.05
N GLY A 3 -6.51 -9.36 0.07
CA GLY A 3 -5.13 -9.32 -0.42
C GLY A 3 -4.77 -8.15 -1.35
N LEU A 4 -3.49 -8.08 -1.69
CA LEU A 4 -2.90 -7.11 -2.62
C LEU A 4 -2.15 -7.86 -3.73
N LYS A 5 -2.55 -7.64 -4.99
CA LYS A 5 -1.90 -8.26 -6.15
C LYS A 5 -1.55 -7.21 -7.21
N ASN A 6 -0.66 -7.56 -8.14
CA ASN A 6 -0.37 -6.67 -9.27
C ASN A 6 -1.63 -6.54 -10.11
N ALA A 7 -2.01 -5.33 -10.50
CA ALA A 7 -3.13 -5.14 -11.41
C ALA A 7 -2.78 -5.71 -12.79
N THR A 8 -3.67 -6.53 -13.36
CA THR A 8 -3.57 -6.91 -14.78
C THR A 8 -4.04 -5.75 -15.65
N PRO A 9 -3.79 -5.77 -16.97
CA PRO A 9 -4.34 -4.76 -17.87
C PRO A 9 -5.87 -4.64 -17.78
N GLU A 10 -6.58 -5.77 -17.71
CA GLU A 10 -8.05 -5.80 -17.60
C GLU A 10 -8.53 -5.19 -16.27
N GLU A 11 -7.85 -5.52 -15.17
CA GLU A 11 -8.16 -4.95 -13.86
C GLU A 11 -7.84 -3.46 -13.81
N PHE A 12 -6.81 -3.01 -14.50
CA PHE A 12 -6.48 -1.59 -14.58
C PHE A 12 -7.59 -0.79 -15.26
N GLU A 13 -8.21 -1.33 -16.30
CA GLU A 13 -9.40 -0.71 -16.93
C GLU A 13 -10.58 -0.65 -15.95
N GLU A 14 -10.85 -1.72 -15.20
CA GLU A 14 -11.89 -1.72 -14.17
C GLU A 14 -11.63 -0.67 -13.09
N LEU A 15 -10.38 -0.58 -12.62
CA LEU A 15 -9.98 0.40 -11.63
C LEU A 15 -10.10 1.84 -12.15
N TYR A 16 -9.76 2.07 -13.42
CA TYR A 16 -9.96 3.35 -14.09
C TYR A 16 -11.44 3.76 -14.10
N VAL A 17 -12.33 2.85 -14.49
CA VAL A 17 -13.78 3.11 -14.54
C VAL A 17 -14.37 3.31 -13.15
N LYS A 18 -14.00 2.46 -12.18
CA LYS A 18 -14.61 2.42 -10.85
C LYS A 18 -14.11 3.53 -9.93
N TYR A 19 -12.82 3.85 -9.97
CA TYR A 19 -12.19 4.79 -9.02
C TYR A 19 -11.60 6.04 -9.67
N GLY A 20 -11.75 6.19 -10.98
CA GLY A 20 -11.28 7.36 -11.73
C GLY A 20 -9.77 7.55 -11.62
N ILE A 21 -8.99 6.48 -11.84
CA ILE A 21 -7.52 6.57 -11.85
C ILE A 21 -7.11 7.68 -12.84
N GLY A 22 -6.58 8.79 -12.31
CA GLY A 22 -6.26 9.97 -13.09
C GLY A 22 -5.17 9.72 -14.13
N GLY A 23 -5.47 10.04 -15.38
CA GLY A 23 -4.70 9.71 -16.59
C GLY A 23 -3.39 10.47 -16.83
N SER A 24 -2.78 11.12 -15.84
CA SER A 24 -1.39 11.56 -16.00
C SER A 24 -0.46 10.42 -15.61
N ILE A 25 -0.33 9.44 -16.51
CA ILE A 25 0.78 8.49 -16.44
C ILE A 25 2.01 9.27 -16.90
N ASP A 26 2.68 9.92 -15.96
CA ASP A 26 4.02 10.41 -16.19
C ASP A 26 4.93 9.20 -16.39
N LEU A 27 5.21 8.88 -17.66
CA LEU A 27 6.05 7.74 -18.04
C LEU A 27 7.52 7.93 -17.63
N SER A 28 7.92 9.12 -17.19
CA SER A 28 9.27 9.36 -16.66
C SER A 28 9.46 8.77 -15.26
N VAL A 29 8.37 8.48 -14.54
CA VAL A 29 8.39 7.91 -13.19
C VAL A 29 7.80 6.50 -13.21
N PRO A 30 8.59 5.45 -12.91
CA PRO A 30 8.06 4.11 -12.79
C PRO A 30 6.92 4.05 -11.78
N THR A 31 5.73 3.71 -12.28
CA THR A 31 4.48 3.68 -11.51
C THR A 31 3.93 2.27 -11.48
N PHE A 32 3.54 1.80 -10.30
CA PHE A 32 3.03 0.46 -10.04
C PHE A 32 1.62 0.56 -9.48
N TYR A 33 0.68 -0.14 -10.13
CA TYR A 33 -0.69 -0.28 -9.67
C TYR A 33 -0.91 -1.69 -9.12
N PHE A 34 -1.54 -1.75 -7.96
CA PHE A 34 -1.92 -3.01 -7.32
C PHE A 34 -3.42 -3.01 -7.05
N SER A 35 -4.07 -4.12 -7.34
CA SER A 35 -5.48 -4.36 -7.02
C SER A 35 -5.60 -4.80 -5.56
N LEU A 36 -6.47 -4.13 -4.80
CA LEU A 36 -6.98 -4.61 -3.52
C LEU A 36 -8.14 -5.55 -3.82
N VAL A 37 -8.04 -6.79 -3.34
CA VAL A 37 -9.02 -7.83 -3.64
C VAL A 37 -9.62 -8.40 -2.36
N MET A 38 -10.91 -8.72 -2.42
CA MET A 38 -11.61 -9.54 -1.45
C MET A 38 -12.31 -10.67 -2.20
N GLU A 39 -11.79 -11.88 -2.03
CA GLU A 39 -12.15 -13.05 -2.82
C GLU A 39 -11.83 -12.79 -4.29
N GLU A 40 -12.83 -12.82 -5.16
CA GLU A 40 -12.67 -12.54 -6.59
C GLU A 40 -12.96 -11.08 -6.95
N ASN A 41 -13.41 -10.27 -5.98
CA ASN A 41 -13.83 -8.88 -6.22
C ASN A 41 -12.70 -7.88 -6.03
N ILE A 42 -12.62 -6.90 -6.92
CA ILE A 42 -11.75 -5.73 -6.76
C ILE A 42 -12.43 -4.70 -5.88
N ILE A 43 -11.86 -4.53 -4.69
CA ILE A 43 -12.36 -3.62 -3.64
C ILE A 43 -11.55 -2.34 -3.53
N GLY A 44 -10.56 -2.13 -4.41
CA GLY A 44 -9.75 -0.91 -4.43
C GLY A 44 -8.44 -1.06 -5.18
N TYR A 45 -7.58 -0.05 -5.08
CA TYR A 45 -6.22 -0.08 -5.58
C TYR A 45 -5.22 0.66 -4.71
N VAL A 46 -3.95 0.37 -4.95
CA VAL A 46 -2.79 1.09 -4.42
C VAL A 46 -1.96 1.57 -5.61
N LYS A 47 -1.51 2.84 -5.54
CA LYS A 47 -0.55 3.43 -6.46
C LYS A 47 0.77 3.67 -5.74
N LEU A 48 1.82 2.99 -6.19
CA LEU A 48 3.20 3.27 -5.80
C LEU A 48 3.96 3.91 -6.96
N THR A 49 4.81 4.88 -6.67
CA THR A 49 5.82 5.38 -7.61
C THR A 49 7.21 5.00 -7.09
N PHE A 50 8.18 4.88 -7.99
CA PHE A 50 9.57 4.65 -7.65
C PHE A 50 10.41 5.82 -8.15
N ARG A 51 10.99 6.58 -7.23
CA ARG A 51 11.83 7.75 -7.51
C ARG A 51 12.92 7.85 -6.45
N ASP A 52 14.06 8.41 -6.81
CA ASP A 52 15.19 8.60 -5.88
C ASP A 52 15.57 7.32 -5.12
N GLU A 53 15.54 6.19 -5.84
CA GLU A 53 15.78 4.83 -5.33
C GLU A 53 14.80 4.31 -4.27
N ASP A 54 13.69 4.98 -3.98
CA ASP A 54 12.72 4.56 -2.98
C ASP A 54 11.28 4.49 -3.53
N TYR A 55 10.43 3.74 -2.84
CA TYR A 55 9.00 3.64 -3.16
C TYR A 55 8.20 4.72 -2.43
N TYR A 56 7.23 5.29 -3.12
CA TYR A 56 6.30 6.29 -2.59
C TYR A 56 4.86 5.79 -2.76
N LEU A 57 4.15 5.63 -1.66
CA LEU A 57 2.71 5.43 -1.62
C LEU A 57 2.01 6.76 -1.90
N GLU A 58 1.61 6.92 -3.16
CA GLU A 58 0.95 8.12 -3.68
C GLU A 58 -0.56 8.09 -3.42
N GLU A 59 -1.18 6.92 -3.55
CA GLU A 59 -2.63 6.80 -3.46
C GLU A 59 -3.06 5.42 -2.97
N ILE A 60 -4.10 5.40 -2.15
CA ILE A 60 -4.94 4.23 -1.90
C ILE A 60 -6.39 4.66 -2.05
N LYS A 61 -7.18 3.90 -2.80
CA LYS A 61 -8.63 4.07 -2.88
C LYS A 61 -9.27 2.71 -2.79
N TYR A 62 -10.42 2.64 -2.15
CA TYR A 62 -11.16 1.41 -1.96
C TYR A 62 -12.64 1.71 -1.72
N ASP A 63 -13.46 0.67 -1.82
CA ASP A 63 -14.88 0.73 -1.49
C ASP A 63 -15.10 1.18 -0.03
N GLU A 64 -16.23 1.82 0.24
CA GLU A 64 -16.60 2.31 1.57
C GLU A 64 -16.57 1.18 2.62
N GLY A 65 -16.04 1.47 3.81
CA GLY A 65 -15.91 0.51 4.91
C GLY A 65 -14.64 -0.34 4.83
N MET A 66 -13.82 -0.21 3.79
CA MET A 66 -12.54 -0.92 3.68
C MET A 66 -11.40 -0.27 4.47
N GLU A 67 -11.57 0.96 4.96
CA GLU A 67 -10.60 1.66 5.81
C GLU A 67 -10.27 0.89 7.11
N ARG A 68 -11.21 0.07 7.60
CA ARG A 68 -10.99 -0.85 8.73
C ARG A 68 -9.84 -1.84 8.49
N PHE A 69 -9.46 -2.07 7.23
CA PHE A 69 -8.37 -2.94 6.82
C PHE A 69 -7.06 -2.20 6.49
N ASN A 70 -6.98 -0.89 6.73
CA ASN A 70 -5.77 -0.10 6.44
C ASN A 70 -4.50 -0.74 7.01
N ARG A 71 -4.54 -1.25 8.24
CA ARG A 71 -3.39 -1.96 8.84
C ARG A 71 -2.97 -3.20 8.06
N PHE A 72 -3.92 -3.95 7.53
CA PHE A 72 -3.63 -5.11 6.68
C PHE A 72 -3.04 -4.67 5.34
N PHE A 73 -3.64 -3.66 4.68
CA PHE A 73 -3.16 -3.15 3.41
C PHE A 73 -1.73 -2.60 3.50
N ILE A 74 -1.42 -1.85 4.56
CA ILE A 74 -0.08 -1.32 4.81
C ILE A 74 0.94 -2.44 5.00
N LYS A 75 0.59 -3.54 5.69
CA LYS A 75 1.45 -4.72 5.77
C LYS A 75 1.68 -5.38 4.41
N CYS A 76 0.64 -5.48 3.58
CA CYS A 76 0.79 -6.00 2.22
C CYS A 76 1.72 -5.13 1.37
N ILE A 77 1.59 -3.81 1.47
CA ILE A 77 2.47 -2.84 0.79
C ILE A 77 3.91 -3.00 1.30
N ALA A 78 4.12 -3.01 2.62
CA ALA A 78 5.42 -3.22 3.23
C ALA A 78 6.06 -4.54 2.77
N TYR A 79 5.27 -5.63 2.67
CA TYR A 79 5.77 -6.90 2.15
C TYR A 79 6.19 -6.80 0.67
N LYS A 80 5.41 -6.11 -0.18
CA LYS A 80 5.81 -5.88 -1.59
C LYS A 80 7.11 -5.09 -1.68
N VAL A 81 7.27 -4.06 -0.86
CA VAL A 81 8.49 -3.24 -0.78
C VAL A 81 9.68 -4.05 -0.24
N TYR A 82 9.46 -4.88 0.79
CA TYR A 82 10.45 -5.83 1.33
C TYR A 82 10.97 -6.79 0.26
N MET A 83 10.07 -7.37 -0.54
CA MET A 83 10.42 -8.28 -1.65
C MET A 83 11.24 -7.59 -2.75
N LYS A 84 11.33 -6.25 -2.74
CA LYS A 84 12.19 -5.44 -3.61
C LYS A 84 13.50 -5.02 -2.93
N GLY A 85 13.80 -5.56 -1.74
CA GLY A 85 15.02 -5.30 -0.99
C GLY A 85 15.05 -3.95 -0.27
N LYS A 86 13.89 -3.33 -0.06
CA LYS A 86 13.77 -2.01 0.58
C LYS A 86 13.32 -2.16 2.03
N LYS A 87 13.92 -1.35 2.90
CA LYS A 87 13.65 -1.31 4.35
C LYS A 87 12.65 -0.23 4.76
N LYS A 88 12.30 0.65 3.82
CA LYS A 88 11.34 1.73 4.03
C LYS A 88 10.60 2.03 2.74
N PHE A 89 9.48 2.71 2.89
CA PHE A 89 8.84 3.46 1.80
C PHE A 89 8.32 4.78 2.36
N TYR A 90 8.09 5.73 1.47
CA TYR A 90 7.49 7.00 1.82
C TYR A 90 6.00 6.98 1.53
N SER A 91 5.22 7.79 2.22
CA SER A 91 3.83 8.02 1.86
C SER A 91 3.44 9.46 2.09
N LYS A 92 2.51 9.95 1.26
CA LYS A 92 1.75 11.17 1.52
C LYS A 92 0.57 10.94 2.47
N LEU A 93 0.26 9.67 2.74
CA LEU A 93 -0.87 9.25 3.55
C LEU A 93 -0.40 8.84 4.93
N PHE A 94 -1.15 9.26 5.94
CA PHE A 94 -0.96 8.82 7.31
C PHE A 94 -2.08 7.84 7.70
N PHE A 95 -1.69 6.72 8.31
CA PHE A 95 -2.62 5.74 8.86
C PHE A 95 -2.41 5.61 10.35
N GLU A 96 -3.47 5.90 11.12
CA GLU A 96 -3.44 5.73 12.57
C GLU A 96 -3.25 4.26 12.98
N GLY A 97 -2.59 4.05 14.12
CA GLY A 97 -2.40 2.71 14.68
C GLY A 97 -1.35 1.84 13.98
N ILE A 98 -0.54 2.42 13.09
CA ILE A 98 0.62 1.78 12.48
C ILE A 98 1.89 2.24 13.23
N SER A 99 2.62 1.30 13.83
CA SER A 99 3.97 1.54 14.35
C SER A 99 4.99 1.62 13.20
N GLY A 100 6.16 2.21 13.45
CA GLY A 100 7.17 2.43 12.40
C GLY A 100 6.83 3.54 11.42
N VAL A 101 5.99 4.51 11.80
CA VAL A 101 5.67 5.68 10.97
C VAL A 101 6.32 6.94 11.55
N ILE A 102 7.14 7.61 10.76
CA ILE A 102 7.83 8.85 11.14
C ILE A 102 7.39 9.97 10.20
N LYS A 103 6.81 11.06 10.73
CA LYS A 103 6.52 12.27 9.95
C LYS A 103 7.83 13.02 9.67
N ILE A 104 8.08 13.36 8.41
CA ILE A 104 9.22 14.19 7.98
C ILE A 104 8.76 15.63 7.74
N GLU A 105 7.69 15.79 6.96
CA GLU A 105 7.11 17.08 6.53
C GLU A 105 5.58 17.00 6.57
N ASP A 106 4.88 18.10 6.29
CA ASP A 106 3.42 18.17 6.47
C ASP A 106 2.63 17.09 5.73
N ASP A 107 3.12 16.64 4.58
CA ASP A 107 2.52 15.57 3.77
C ASP A 107 3.54 14.49 3.38
N LEU A 108 4.52 14.20 4.25
CA LEU A 108 5.51 13.16 3.97
C LEU A 108 5.87 12.35 5.21
N TYR A 109 5.69 11.04 5.10
CA TYR A 109 5.93 10.06 6.16
C TYR A 109 6.87 8.95 5.68
N ILE A 110 7.77 8.49 6.54
CA ILE A 110 8.53 7.26 6.35
C ILE A 110 7.80 6.12 7.06
N TYR A 111 7.63 5.00 6.35
CA TYR A 111 7.12 3.75 6.88
C TYR A 111 8.29 2.74 6.95
N ASP A 112 8.63 2.31 8.15
CA ASP A 112 9.63 1.26 8.41
C ASP A 112 9.04 -0.11 8.07
N VAL A 113 9.62 -0.76 7.07
CA VAL A 113 9.12 -2.04 6.54
C VAL A 113 9.32 -3.17 7.55
N GLU A 114 10.45 -3.20 8.26
CA GLU A 114 10.74 -4.26 9.21
C GLU A 114 9.77 -4.18 10.39
N GLU A 115 9.59 -2.99 10.96
CA GLU A 115 8.70 -2.77 12.10
C GLU A 115 7.23 -3.09 11.75
N ILE A 116 6.76 -2.64 10.57
CA ILE A 116 5.39 -2.92 10.10
C ILE A 116 5.15 -4.43 9.94
N LEU A 117 6.14 -5.17 9.45
CA LEU A 117 6.02 -6.62 9.25
C LEU A 117 6.14 -7.41 10.55
N GLU A 118 6.78 -6.85 11.58
CA GLU A 118 6.85 -7.45 12.92
C GLU A 118 5.58 -7.25 13.74
N GLN A 119 4.84 -6.17 13.48
CA GLN A 119 3.55 -5.94 14.14
C GLN A 119 2.63 -7.15 14.00
N GLY A 120 2.10 -7.64 15.13
CA GLY A 120 1.15 -8.75 15.15
C GLY A 120 1.79 -10.14 14.96
N LYS A 121 3.13 -10.26 14.87
CA LYS A 121 3.81 -11.55 15.13
C LYS A 121 3.69 -11.93 16.61
N CYS A 122 3.68 -10.94 17.50
CA CYS A 122 3.42 -11.12 18.92
C CYS A 122 1.92 -11.04 19.21
N CYS A 123 1.18 -12.11 18.91
CA CYS A 123 -0.10 -12.32 19.55
C CYS A 123 0.15 -12.76 21.00
N SER A 124 -0.47 -12.04 21.94
CA SER A 124 -0.47 -12.22 23.38
C SER A 124 -1.05 -13.59 23.81
N GLY A 125 -0.29 -14.65 23.56
CA GLY A 125 -0.64 -16.03 23.90
C GLY A 125 0.50 -17.05 23.69
N CYS A 126 1.59 -16.68 23.01
CA CYS A 126 2.72 -17.59 22.73
C CYS A 126 3.98 -17.29 23.54
N ASN A 127 3.85 -16.68 24.72
CA ASN A 127 4.86 -16.78 25.77
C ASN A 127 4.21 -17.49 26.96
N LYS A 128 4.31 -18.83 26.96
CA LYS A 128 4.26 -19.61 28.20
C LYS A 128 5.69 -20.04 28.53
#